data_AF-A0AA86B1M5-F1
#
_entry.id   AF-A0AA86B1M5-F1
#
_cell.length_a   1.000
_cell.length_b   1.000
_cell.length_c   1.000
_cell.angle_alpha   90.00
_cell.angle_beta   90.00
_cell.angle_gamma   90.00
#
_symmetry.space_group_name_H-M   'P 1'
#
loop_
_entity.id
_entity.type
_entity.pdbx_description
1 polymer ?
#
loop_
_entity_poly.entity_id
_entity_poly.type
_entity_poly.pdbx_seq_one_letter_code
_entity_poly.pdbx_strand_id
1 'polypeptide(L)'
;MTISAQVIDTIVEWIDDNLNQPLRIDDIARHAGYSKWHLQRLFMQYKGESLGRYVRERKLKLAARDLRDTDQKVYDICLKYGFDSQQTFTRIFTRTFNLPPGAYRKEKHGRTH
;
A
#
# COMPACT_ATOMS: atom_id res chain seq x y z
N MET A 1 17.83 -5.35 -21.53
CA MET A 1 16.92 -5.58 -20.39
C MET A 1 16.68 -7.08 -20.28
N THR A 2 16.70 -7.67 -19.09
CA THR A 2 16.40 -9.11 -18.91
C THR A 2 14.90 -9.32 -18.82
N ILE A 3 14.40 -10.49 -19.25
CA ILE A 3 12.96 -10.84 -19.23
C ILE A 3 12.34 -10.57 -17.84
N SER A 4 13.05 -10.93 -16.78
CA SER A 4 12.59 -10.73 -15.41
C SER A 4 12.42 -9.25 -15.02
N ALA A 5 13.19 -8.32 -15.60
CA ALA A 5 13.01 -6.89 -15.33
C ALA A 5 11.68 -6.38 -15.92
N GLN A 6 11.37 -6.76 -17.16
CA GLN A 6 10.10 -6.41 -17.82
C GLN A 6 8.89 -6.99 -17.06
N VAL A 7 9.03 -8.23 -16.57
CA VAL A 7 8.02 -8.88 -15.72
C VAL A 7 7.78 -8.07 -14.45
N ILE A 8 8.84 -7.63 -13.75
CA ILE A 8 8.69 -6.84 -12.53
C ILE A 8 8.05 -5.48 -12.79
N ASP A 9 8.37 -4.82 -13.90
CA ASP A 9 7.77 -3.53 -14.23
C ASP A 9 6.28 -3.67 -14.58
N THR A 10 5.90 -4.70 -15.35
CA THR A 10 4.49 -5.02 -15.64
C THR A 10 3.71 -5.33 -14.36
N ILE A 11 4.32 -6.06 -13.42
CA ILE A 11 3.70 -6.35 -12.12
C ILE A 11 3.52 -5.08 -11.29
N VAL A 12 4.47 -4.14 -11.35
CA VAL A 12 4.37 -2.86 -10.65
C VAL A 12 3.22 -2.02 -11.20
N GLU A 13 3.09 -1.92 -12.52
CA GLU A 13 1.97 -1.23 -13.17
C GLU A 13 0.63 -1.85 -12.74
N TRP A 14 0.54 -3.18 -12.79
CA TRP A 14 -0.67 -3.87 -12.35
C TRP A 14 -0.96 -3.66 -10.87
N ILE A 15 0.05 -3.69 -10.00
CA ILE A 15 -0.14 -3.37 -8.57
C ILE A 15 -0.77 -2.00 -8.44
N ASP A 16 -0.22 -0.98 -9.11
CA ASP A 16 -0.63 0.41 -9.00
C ASP A 16 -2.08 0.64 -9.40
N ASP A 17 -2.51 0.00 -10.49
CA ASP A 17 -3.90 0.03 -10.96
C ASP A 17 -4.87 -0.64 -9.98
N ASN A 18 -4.37 -1.55 -9.14
CA ASN A 18 -5.15 -2.35 -8.21
C ASN A 18 -5.00 -1.91 -6.74
N LEU A 19 -4.30 -0.80 -6.45
CA LEU A 19 -4.09 -0.34 -5.08
C LEU A 19 -5.34 0.28 -4.42
N ASN A 20 -6.32 0.73 -5.20
CA ASN A 20 -7.57 1.33 -4.70
C ASN A 20 -8.58 0.31 -4.18
N GLN A 21 -8.18 -0.96 -4.10
CA GLN A 21 -8.96 -2.06 -3.58
C GLN A 21 -8.10 -2.96 -2.67
N PRO A 22 -8.71 -3.88 -1.90
CA PRO A 22 -7.97 -4.82 -1.08
C PRO A 22 -7.06 -5.74 -1.92
N LEU A 23 -5.77 -5.39 -2.00
CA LEU A 23 -4.77 -6.19 -2.73
C LEU A 23 -3.87 -6.99 -1.77
N ARG A 24 -3.89 -8.33 -1.82
CA ARG A 24 -3.00 -9.19 -1.02
C ARG A 24 -1.83 -9.66 -1.88
N ILE A 25 -0.72 -10.04 -1.24
CA ILE A 25 0.46 -10.55 -1.94
C ILE A 25 0.14 -11.82 -2.74
N ASP A 26 -0.79 -12.63 -2.24
CA ASP A 26 -1.26 -13.84 -2.91
C ASP A 26 -2.02 -13.54 -4.22
N ASP A 27 -2.69 -12.39 -4.32
CA ASP A 27 -3.34 -11.94 -5.55
C ASP A 27 -2.30 -11.53 -6.60
N ILE A 28 -1.25 -10.81 -6.17
CA ILE A 28 -0.13 -10.41 -7.03
C ILE A 28 0.62 -11.64 -7.56
N ALA A 29 0.89 -12.62 -6.68
CA ALA A 29 1.55 -13.86 -7.07
C ALA A 29 0.73 -14.65 -8.10
N ARG A 30 -0.58 -14.75 -7.88
CA ARG A 30 -1.50 -15.41 -8.81
C ARG A 30 -1.55 -14.69 -10.16
N HIS A 31 -1.64 -13.37 -10.16
CA HIS A 31 -1.64 -12.56 -11.40
C HIS A 31 -0.32 -12.74 -12.17
N ALA A 32 0.81 -12.73 -11.48
CA ALA A 32 2.12 -12.88 -12.09
C ALA A 32 2.45 -14.31 -12.57
N GLY A 33 1.63 -15.31 -12.24
CA GLY A 33 1.90 -16.72 -12.58
C GLY A 33 3.06 -17.35 -11.80
N TYR A 34 3.46 -16.76 -10.67
CA TYR A 34 4.56 -17.25 -9.84
C TYR A 34 4.09 -17.67 -8.45
N SER A 35 4.85 -18.58 -7.83
CA SER A 35 4.71 -18.78 -6.39
C SER A 35 5.08 -17.49 -5.65
N LYS A 36 4.41 -17.24 -4.51
CA LYS A 36 4.66 -16.08 -3.66
C LYS A 36 6.13 -15.90 -3.31
N TRP A 37 6.80 -16.99 -2.95
CA TRP A 37 8.22 -16.96 -2.59
C TRP A 37 9.11 -16.59 -3.77
N HIS A 38 8.83 -17.14 -4.96
CA HIS A 38 9.61 -16.82 -6.16
C HIS A 38 9.44 -15.35 -6.55
N LEU A 39 8.19 -14.86 -6.55
CA LEU A 39 7.89 -13.46 -6.84
C LEU A 39 8.57 -12.51 -5.84
N GLN A 40 8.50 -12.81 -4.54
CA GLN A 40 9.16 -11.97 -3.52
C GLN A 40 10.67 -11.92 -3.70
N ARG A 41 11.30 -13.04 -4.06
CA ARG A 41 12.75 -13.10 -4.33
C ARG A 41 13.11 -12.27 -5.56
N LEU A 42 12.39 -12.48 -6.68
CA LEU A 42 12.62 -11.70 -7.90
C LEU A 42 12.44 -10.21 -7.62
N PHE A 43 11.33 -9.82 -6.98
CA PHE A 43 11.06 -8.43 -6.68
C PHE A 43 12.16 -7.79 -5.82
N MET A 44 12.64 -8.49 -4.79
CA MET A 44 13.77 -8.03 -3.97
C MET A 44 15.04 -7.85 -4.79
N GLN A 45 15.37 -8.81 -5.66
CA GLN A 45 16.56 -8.75 -6.51
C GLN A 45 16.53 -7.55 -7.48
N TYR A 46 15.36 -7.19 -8.00
CA TYR A 46 15.21 -6.13 -9.00
C TYR A 46 14.92 -4.74 -8.43
N LYS A 47 14.08 -4.63 -7.38
CA LYS A 47 13.71 -3.34 -6.77
C LYS A 47 14.51 -3.00 -5.50
N GLY A 48 15.27 -3.95 -4.95
CA GLY A 48 16.06 -3.75 -3.73
C GLY A 48 15.21 -3.68 -2.45
N GLU A 49 13.92 -3.99 -2.51
CA GLU A 49 13.03 -4.02 -1.35
C GLU A 49 12.00 -5.16 -1.45
N SER A 50 11.41 -5.53 -0.31
CA SER A 50 10.39 -6.59 -0.32
C SER A 50 9.10 -6.10 -0.98
N LEU A 51 8.48 -6.94 -1.82
CA LEU A 51 7.16 -6.69 -2.41
C LEU A 51 6.10 -6.28 -1.37
N GLY A 52 6.12 -6.92 -0.20
CA GLY A 52 5.18 -6.61 0.88
C GLY A 52 5.37 -5.22 1.48
N ARG A 53 6.62 -4.74 1.55
CA ARG A 53 6.92 -3.36 1.97
C ARG A 53 6.45 -2.37 0.91
N TYR A 54 6.81 -2.62 -0.35
CA TYR A 54 6.44 -1.80 -1.49
C TYR A 54 4.93 -1.53 -1.56
N VAL A 55 4.13 -2.60 -1.56
CA VAL A 55 2.66 -2.52 -1.64
C VAL A 55 2.10 -1.77 -0.43
N ARG A 56 2.61 -2.07 0.78
CA ARG A 56 2.15 -1.43 2.01
C ARG A 56 2.41 0.07 2.01
N GLU A 57 3.61 0.50 1.63
CA GLU A 57 3.96 1.93 1.59
C GLU A 57 3.10 2.71 0.60
N ARG A 58 2.84 2.13 -0.58
CA ARG A 58 1.95 2.76 -1.57
C ARG A 58 0.50 2.86 -1.07
N LYS A 59 -0.04 1.79 -0.47
CA LYS A 59 -1.36 1.81 0.18
C LYS A 59 -1.45 2.87 1.26
N LEU A 60 -0.43 3.01 2.10
CA LEU A 60 -0.38 4.02 3.14
C LEU A 60 -0.39 5.45 2.58
N LYS A 61 0.32 5.70 1.46
CA LYS A 61 0.29 6.99 0.77
C LYS A 61 -1.10 7.32 0.23
N LEU A 62 -1.80 6.35 -0.34
CA LEU A 62 -3.19 6.54 -0.81
C LEU A 62 -4.16 6.74 0.36
N ALA A 63 -4.01 5.96 1.44
CA ALA A 63 -4.79 6.15 2.66
C ALA A 63 -4.58 7.55 3.27
N ALA A 64 -3.34 8.06 3.27
CA ALA A 64 -3.05 9.42 3.71
C ALA A 64 -3.74 10.49 2.85
N ARG A 65 -3.81 10.28 1.53
CA ARG A 65 -4.57 11.14 0.62
C ARG A 65 -6.07 11.10 0.95
N ASP A 66 -6.66 9.92 1.09
CA ASP A 66 -8.08 9.77 1.45
C ASP A 66 -8.41 10.40 2.81
N LEU A 67 -7.52 10.24 3.81
CA LEU A 67 -7.67 10.86 5.13
C LEU A 67 -7.69 12.39 5.07
N ARG A 68 -6.95 12.95 4.11
CA ARG A 68 -6.76 14.39 3.92
C ARG A 68 -7.83 15.01 3.03
N ASP A 69 -8.28 14.28 2.01
CA ASP A 69 -9.07 14.83 0.91
C ASP A 69 -10.55 14.39 0.99
N THR A 70 -10.92 13.55 1.96
CA THR A 70 -12.29 13.07 2.17
C THR A 70 -12.68 12.97 3.65
N ASP A 71 -13.99 12.88 3.91
CA ASP A 71 -14.57 12.63 5.24
C ASP A 71 -14.80 11.14 5.54
N GLN A 72 -14.30 10.22 4.70
CA GLN A 72 -14.47 8.77 4.89
C GLN A 72 -14.02 8.33 6.30
N LYS A 73 -14.66 7.35 6.93
CA LYS A 73 -14.24 6.95 8.28
C LYS A 73 -12.85 6.27 8.20
N VAL A 74 -12.04 6.44 9.24
CA VAL A 74 -10.72 5.77 9.34
C VAL A 74 -10.86 4.26 9.17
N TYR A 75 -11.94 3.68 9.69
CA TYR A 75 -12.28 2.27 9.53
C TYR A 75 -12.52 1.89 8.06
N ASP A 76 -13.28 2.69 7.32
CA ASP A 76 -13.60 2.43 5.92
C ASP A 76 -12.33 2.52 5.04
N ILE A 77 -11.47 3.50 5.30
CA ILE A 77 -10.16 3.65 4.64
C ILE A 77 -9.26 2.44 4.94
N CYS A 78 -9.24 1.98 6.20
CA CYS A 78 -8.50 0.79 6.60
C CYS A 78 -8.94 -0.45 5.79
N LEU A 79 -10.25 -0.67 5.67
CA LEU A 79 -10.81 -1.77 4.88
C LEU A 79 -10.56 -1.62 3.38
N LYS A 80 -10.73 -0.42 2.82
CA LYS A 80 -10.48 -0.12 1.40
C LYS A 80 -9.10 -0.56 0.94
N TYR A 81 -8.08 -0.30 1.77
CA TYR A 81 -6.70 -0.69 1.46
C TYR A 81 -6.32 -2.10 1.97
N GLY A 82 -7.29 -2.87 2.47
CA GLY A 82 -7.10 -4.28 2.82
C GLY A 82 -6.25 -4.52 4.07
N PHE A 83 -6.32 -3.62 5.06
CA PHE A 83 -5.75 -3.87 6.39
C PHE A 83 -6.74 -4.66 7.25
N ASP A 84 -6.27 -5.71 7.92
CA ASP A 84 -7.15 -6.64 8.66
C ASP A 84 -7.81 -6.00 9.90
N SER A 85 -7.25 -4.90 10.43
CA SER A 85 -7.83 -4.18 11.57
C SER A 85 -7.39 -2.73 11.63
N GLN A 86 -8.27 -1.88 12.17
CA GLN A 86 -7.98 -0.45 12.38
C GLN A 86 -6.81 -0.23 13.34
N GLN A 87 -6.63 -1.11 14.32
CA GLN A 87 -5.51 -1.08 15.27
C GLN A 87 -4.18 -1.31 14.53
N THR A 88 -4.11 -2.32 13.66
CA THR A 88 -2.92 -2.59 12.84
C THR A 88 -2.66 -1.44 11.88
N PHE A 89 -3.70 -0.94 11.21
CA PHE A 89 -3.60 0.21 10.31
C PHE A 89 -3.04 1.43 11.04
N THR A 90 -3.63 1.81 12.18
CA THR A 90 -3.18 2.96 12.98
C THR A 90 -1.72 2.81 13.39
N ARG A 91 -1.32 1.63 13.90
CA ARG A 91 0.07 1.40 14.32
C ARG A 91 1.07 1.57 13.17
N ILE A 92 0.76 1.01 12.01
CA ILE A 92 1.64 1.11 10.84
C ILE A 92 1.65 2.53 10.29
N PHE A 93 0.47 3.15 10.17
CA PHE A 93 0.32 4.53 9.68
C PHE A 93 1.11 5.51 10.55
N THR A 94 0.97 5.44 11.87
CA THR A 94 1.72 6.29 12.80
C THR A 94 3.23 6.09 12.67
N ARG A 95 3.71 4.85 12.48
CA ARG A 95 5.14 4.59 12.25
C ARG A 95 5.65 5.19 10.95
N THR A 96 4.79 5.33 9.94
CA THR A 96 5.16 5.87 8.61
C THR A 96 5.06 7.39 8.55
N PHE A 97 4.04 7.98 9.16
CA PHE A 97 3.74 9.42 9.05
C PHE A 97 3.96 10.21 10.35
N ASN A 98 4.43 9.55 11.41
CA ASN A 98 4.64 10.12 12.75
C ASN A 98 3.37 10.69 13.41
N LEU A 99 2.18 10.45 12.84
CA LEU A 99 0.89 10.90 13.34
C LEU A 99 -0.17 9.80 13.21
N PRO A 100 -1.05 9.62 14.20
CA PRO A 100 -2.22 8.76 14.05
C PRO A 100 -3.15 9.24 12.93
N PRO A 101 -3.88 8.34 12.24
CA PRO A 101 -4.78 8.71 11.13
C PRO A 101 -5.76 9.86 11.44
N GLY A 102 -6.37 9.83 12.63
CA GLY A 102 -7.31 10.87 13.05
C GLY A 102 -6.65 12.22 13.32
N ALA A 103 -5.41 12.23 13.84
CA ALA A 103 -4.64 13.46 14.04
C ALA A 103 -4.13 14.00 12.69
N TYR A 104 -3.67 13.11 11.81
CA TYR A 104 -3.24 13.44 10.44
C TYR A 104 -4.34 14.16 9.65
N ARG A 105 -5.60 13.71 9.77
CA ARG A 105 -6.75 14.42 9.19
C ARG A 105 -6.92 15.84 9.73
N LYS A 106 -6.83 16.02 11.05
CA LYS A 106 -7.04 17.32 11.71
C LYS A 106 -5.97 18.34 11.37
N GLU A 107 -4.73 17.91 11.12
CA GLU A 107 -3.62 18.81 10.78
C GLU A 107 -3.89 19.64 9.50
N LYS A 108 -4.62 19.09 8.51
CA LYS A 108 -5.03 19.87 7.32
C LYS A 108 -6.12 20.89 7.64
N HIS A 109 -7.11 20.50 8.43
CA HIS A 109 -8.21 21.38 8.83
C HIS A 109 -7.73 22.59 9.64
N GLY A 110 -6.62 22.44 10.38
CA GLY A 110 -6.00 23.55 11.13
C GLY A 110 -5.15 24.51 10.31
N ARG A 111 -4.81 24.21 9.04
CA ARG A 111 -4.00 25.07 8.15
C ARG A 111 -4.83 25.92 7.18
N THR A 112 -6.16 25.84 7.24
CA THR A 112 -7.10 26.61 6.37
C THR A 112 -7.77 27.77 7.12
N HIS A 113 -7.17 28.25 8.21
CA HIS A 113 -7.55 29.48 8.89
C HIS A 113 -6.43 30.50 8.81
#